data_AF-A0A382R2N8-F1
#
_entry.id   AF-A0A382R2N8-F1
#
_cell.length_a   1.000
_cell.length_b   1.000
_cell.length_c   1.000
_cell.angle_alpha   90.00
_cell.angle_beta   90.00
_cell.angle_gamma   90.00
#
_symmetry.space_group_name_H-M   'P 1'
#
loop_
_entity.id
_entity.type
_entity.pdbx_description
1 polymer ?
#
loop_
_entity_poly.entity_id
_entity_poly.type
_entity_poly.pdbx_seq_one_letter_code
_entity_poly.pdbx_strand_id
1 'polypeptide(L)'
;AGNFMMWGEYDYETTQDYYEKTTKTNFFQKITQDKSRQIITAGGRDEISQEKTEWGHSAFTKNLLSGLRDSKADINTDGYITSQELGSYLKKKVTIDTNKKQTPKIRDLSSDEGEFVFVLSEDTAVIEDESVDKKDELETKKPIGVDKDETLLDRARLSQWSKRYSKNIKNPEIYGIYAVIMEDTQGILFTTNLAPGWAAGIGFESKKSSLLNESTQEFHSNNGNMISLYINHSLIKIESIWIEGTFAMHYSNFSLPNKITKILPAAGIHIGLVPLSSIFPPLILGVSITATPYPKSYNEIDGTIQLDDWDIQFLPTLSIGLAIP
;
A
#
# COMPACT_ATOMS: atom_id res chain seq x y z
N ALA A 1 14.16 -24.66 56.86
CA ALA A 1 14.82 -23.90 55.78
C ALA A 1 15.60 -24.88 54.92
N GLY A 2 15.16 -25.12 53.70
CA GLY A 2 15.86 -25.93 52.71
C GLY A 2 15.42 -25.43 51.35
N ASN A 3 16.25 -24.60 50.72
CA ASN A 3 15.99 -24.03 49.40
C ASN A 3 16.25 -25.10 48.34
N PHE A 4 15.23 -25.37 47.53
CA PHE A 4 15.34 -26.13 46.29
C PHE A 4 15.63 -25.12 45.18
N MET A 5 16.86 -25.08 44.66
CA MET A 5 17.16 -24.36 43.42
C MET A 5 16.92 -25.30 42.25
N MET A 6 15.92 -24.99 41.42
CA MET A 6 15.74 -25.64 40.12
C MET A 6 16.76 -25.07 39.13
N TRP A 7 17.56 -25.97 38.55
CA TRP A 7 18.39 -25.68 37.39
C TRP A 7 17.50 -25.70 36.14
N GLY A 8 17.54 -24.62 35.35
CA GLY A 8 16.87 -24.55 34.05
C GLY A 8 17.55 -25.47 33.03
N GLU A 9 16.75 -26.13 32.19
CA GLU A 9 17.20 -26.86 31.00
C GLU A 9 17.94 -25.91 30.06
N TYR A 10 19.18 -26.24 29.71
CA TYR A 10 19.90 -25.64 28.59
C TYR A 10 19.74 -26.56 27.39
N ASP A 11 19.05 -26.09 26.34
CA ASP A 11 19.01 -26.73 25.04
C ASP A 11 20.41 -26.65 24.40
N TYR A 12 21.11 -27.77 24.31
CA TYR A 12 22.38 -27.87 23.60
C TYR A 12 22.10 -28.30 22.14
N GLU A 13 22.40 -27.44 21.16
CA GLU A 13 22.48 -27.87 19.76
C GLU A 13 23.54 -28.99 19.67
N THR A 14 23.21 -30.12 19.02
CA THR A 14 24.17 -31.22 18.89
C THR A 14 25.30 -30.83 17.95
N THR A 15 26.49 -31.40 18.12
CA THR A 15 27.64 -31.12 17.24
C THR A 15 27.30 -31.41 15.76
N GLN A 16 26.43 -32.38 15.50
CA GLN A 16 25.96 -32.74 14.16
C GLN A 16 25.08 -31.62 13.56
N ASP A 17 24.13 -31.10 14.34
CA ASP A 17 23.27 -29.99 13.91
C ASP A 17 24.09 -28.72 13.64
N TYR A 18 25.10 -28.44 14.47
CA TYR A 18 26.02 -27.32 14.27
C TYR A 18 26.81 -27.45 12.96
N TYR A 19 27.34 -28.64 12.66
CA TYR A 19 28.06 -28.88 11.40
C TYR A 19 27.14 -28.82 10.18
N GLU A 20 25.93 -29.37 10.25
CA GLU A 20 24.96 -29.32 9.16
C GLU A 20 24.50 -27.89 8.86
N LYS A 21 24.18 -27.12 9.91
CA LYS A 21 23.83 -25.70 9.82
C LYS A 21 24.97 -24.87 9.24
N THR A 22 26.18 -25.02 9.77
CA THR A 22 27.38 -24.29 9.30
C THR A 22 27.72 -24.63 7.85
N THR A 23 27.64 -25.91 7.47
CA THR A 23 27.94 -26.35 6.09
C THR A 23 26.89 -25.84 5.11
N LYS A 24 25.62 -25.84 5.49
CA LYS A 24 24.51 -25.32 4.70
C LYS A 24 24.61 -23.80 4.51
N THR A 25 24.92 -23.05 5.56
CA THR A 25 25.17 -21.61 5.48
C THR A 25 26.35 -21.29 4.56
N ASN A 26 27.47 -22.03 4.67
CA ASN A 26 28.62 -21.86 3.80
C ASN A 26 28.33 -22.19 2.33
N PHE A 27 27.50 -23.21 2.07
CA PHE A 27 27.08 -23.59 0.71
C PHE A 27 26.27 -22.48 0.05
N PHE A 28 25.22 -21.98 0.72
CA PHE A 28 24.37 -20.92 0.16
C PHE A 28 25.11 -19.60 0.02
N GLN A 29 25.97 -19.25 0.98
CA GLN A 29 26.86 -18.09 0.85
C GLN A 29 27.74 -18.21 -0.38
N LYS A 30 28.35 -19.38 -0.64
CA LYS A 30 29.20 -19.58 -1.81
C LYS A 30 28.44 -19.40 -3.13
N ILE A 31 27.26 -20.00 -3.28
CA ILE A 31 26.53 -19.97 -4.57
C ILE A 31 25.78 -18.65 -4.80
N THR A 32 25.52 -17.85 -3.76
CA THR A 32 24.81 -16.56 -3.88
C THR A 32 25.72 -15.33 -3.90
N GLN A 33 27.05 -15.52 -3.72
CA GLN A 33 28.04 -14.45 -3.72
C GLN A 33 28.27 -13.83 -5.10
N ASP A 34 28.25 -14.66 -6.14
CA ASP A 34 28.53 -14.22 -7.51
C ASP A 34 27.27 -13.75 -8.23
N LYS A 35 27.46 -12.95 -9.29
CA LYS A 35 26.36 -12.48 -10.13
C LYS A 35 25.74 -13.67 -10.87
N SER A 36 24.45 -13.57 -11.19
CA SER A 36 23.76 -14.58 -11.98
C SER A 36 22.75 -13.94 -12.92
N ARG A 37 22.52 -14.58 -14.08
CA ARG A 37 21.47 -14.21 -15.03
C ARG A 37 20.85 -15.47 -15.58
N GLN A 38 19.64 -15.77 -15.12
CA GLN A 38 18.94 -17.00 -15.45
C GLN A 38 17.64 -16.70 -16.18
N ILE A 39 17.36 -17.48 -17.20
CA ILE A 39 16.10 -17.42 -17.94
C ILE A 39 15.38 -18.75 -17.78
N ILE A 40 14.11 -18.66 -17.38
CA ILE A 40 13.15 -19.76 -17.46
C ILE A 40 12.02 -19.33 -18.39
N THR A 41 11.82 -20.05 -19.50
CA THR A 41 10.77 -19.76 -20.49
C THR A 41 9.51 -20.58 -20.24
N ALA A 42 8.34 -20.07 -20.64
CA ALA A 42 7.07 -20.78 -20.55
C ALA A 42 6.94 -21.97 -21.53
N GLY A 43 7.79 -22.02 -22.56
CA GLY A 43 7.84 -23.04 -23.59
C GLY A 43 9.10 -22.93 -24.43
N GLY A 44 9.28 -23.85 -25.37
CA GLY A 44 10.31 -23.84 -26.40
C GLY A 44 10.01 -22.86 -27.54
N ARG A 45 10.92 -22.81 -28.52
CA ARG A 45 10.92 -21.83 -29.64
C ARG A 45 9.60 -21.76 -30.41
N ASP A 46 8.90 -22.87 -30.57
CA ASP A 46 7.69 -22.98 -31.40
C ASP A 46 6.48 -23.48 -30.59
N GLU A 47 6.53 -23.34 -29.26
CA GLU A 47 5.47 -23.79 -28.35
C GLU A 47 4.68 -22.58 -27.84
N ILE A 48 3.38 -22.54 -28.12
CA ILE A 48 2.49 -21.44 -27.73
C ILE A 48 2.09 -21.60 -26.25
N SER A 49 2.15 -20.50 -25.50
CA SER A 49 1.67 -20.46 -24.13
C SER A 49 0.17 -20.70 -24.05
N GLN A 50 -0.25 -21.72 -23.28
CA GLN A 50 -1.65 -22.04 -23.06
C GLN A 50 -2.16 -21.48 -21.76
N GLU A 51 -3.36 -20.92 -21.84
CA GLU A 51 -4.14 -20.44 -20.72
C GLU A 51 -5.47 -21.19 -20.68
N LYS A 52 -5.97 -21.44 -19.46
CA LYS A 52 -7.30 -22.00 -19.27
C LYS A 52 -7.97 -21.37 -18.06
N THR A 53 -9.28 -21.21 -18.15
CA THR A 53 -10.11 -20.70 -17.05
C THR A 53 -9.95 -21.53 -15.77
N GLU A 54 -9.86 -22.86 -15.88
CA GLU A 54 -9.63 -23.77 -14.74
C GLU A 54 -8.30 -23.56 -14.01
N TRP A 55 -7.32 -22.93 -14.67
CA TRP A 55 -6.02 -22.61 -14.08
C TRP A 55 -5.94 -21.18 -13.56
N GLY A 56 -6.88 -20.30 -13.94
CA GLY A 56 -6.87 -18.87 -13.65
C GLY A 56 -5.74 -18.07 -14.32
N HIS A 57 -4.75 -18.76 -14.92
CA HIS A 57 -3.55 -18.22 -15.54
C HIS A 57 -3.04 -19.17 -16.65
N SER A 58 -1.88 -18.86 -17.23
CA SER A 58 -1.13 -19.82 -18.05
C SER A 58 -0.70 -21.06 -17.25
N ALA A 59 -0.50 -22.19 -17.94
CA ALA A 59 0.06 -23.40 -17.32
C ALA A 59 1.39 -23.13 -16.61
N PHE A 60 2.22 -22.25 -17.17
CA PHE A 60 3.49 -21.83 -16.59
C PHE A 60 3.29 -21.07 -15.28
N THR A 61 2.46 -20.02 -15.28
CA THR A 61 2.20 -19.19 -14.10
C THR A 61 1.58 -20.01 -12.97
N LYS A 62 0.59 -20.87 -13.26
CA LYS A 62 -0.01 -21.79 -12.29
C LYS A 62 1.06 -22.62 -11.57
N ASN A 63 1.97 -23.22 -12.34
CA ASN A 63 3.00 -24.09 -11.79
C ASN A 63 4.11 -23.29 -11.10
N LEU A 64 4.49 -22.12 -11.59
CA LEU A 64 5.43 -21.23 -10.89
C LEU A 64 4.93 -20.89 -9.48
N LEU A 65 3.66 -20.50 -9.37
CA LEU A 65 3.03 -20.22 -8.08
C LEU A 65 2.99 -21.46 -7.18
N SER A 66 2.59 -22.61 -7.73
CA SER A 66 2.53 -23.86 -6.95
C SER A 66 3.93 -24.33 -6.50
N GLY A 67 4.96 -24.10 -7.31
CA GLY A 67 6.34 -24.47 -7.00
C GLY A 67 6.91 -23.63 -5.86
N LEU A 68 6.70 -22.32 -5.89
CA LEU A 68 7.24 -21.39 -4.89
C LEU A 68 6.38 -21.25 -3.64
N ARG A 69 5.05 -21.12 -3.78
CA ARG A 69 4.14 -20.86 -2.65
C ARG A 69 3.84 -22.12 -1.85
N ASP A 70 3.61 -23.23 -2.54
CA ASP A 70 3.27 -24.50 -1.89
C ASP A 70 4.52 -25.38 -1.70
N SER A 71 5.72 -24.81 -1.85
CA SER A 71 7.03 -25.47 -1.75
C SER A 71 7.21 -26.71 -2.64
N LYS A 72 6.39 -26.88 -3.69
CA LYS A 72 6.45 -28.09 -4.53
C LYS A 72 7.69 -28.16 -5.42
N ALA A 73 8.40 -27.05 -5.57
CA ALA A 73 9.67 -26.99 -6.27
C ALA A 73 10.88 -27.23 -5.36
N ASP A 74 10.70 -27.36 -4.03
CA ASP A 74 11.75 -27.82 -3.12
C ASP A 74 11.82 -29.35 -3.24
N ILE A 75 12.73 -29.84 -4.08
CA ILE A 75 12.78 -31.26 -4.47
C ILE A 75 13.51 -32.07 -3.41
N ASN A 76 14.50 -31.48 -2.76
CA ASN A 76 15.33 -32.11 -1.74
C ASN A 76 14.83 -31.85 -0.30
N THR A 77 13.76 -31.07 -0.14
CA THR A 77 13.12 -30.71 1.13
C THR A 77 14.06 -30.00 2.10
N ASP A 78 15.01 -29.22 1.58
CA ASP A 78 15.97 -28.49 2.40
C ASP A 78 15.48 -27.10 2.83
N GLY A 79 14.27 -26.70 2.43
CA GLY A 79 13.68 -25.40 2.78
C GLY A 79 14.16 -24.26 1.86
N TYR A 80 14.94 -24.57 0.83
CA TYR A 80 15.38 -23.64 -0.19
C TYR A 80 14.94 -24.17 -1.55
N ILE A 81 14.74 -23.26 -2.50
CA ILE A 81 14.46 -23.61 -3.90
C ILE A 81 15.49 -22.90 -4.74
N THR A 82 16.41 -23.66 -5.34
CA THR A 82 17.33 -23.14 -6.35
C THR A 82 16.58 -22.90 -7.66
N SER A 83 17.13 -22.05 -8.53
CA SER A 83 16.57 -21.86 -9.88
C SER A 83 16.50 -23.18 -10.67
N GLN A 84 17.45 -24.09 -10.43
CA GLN A 84 17.57 -25.36 -11.13
C GLN A 84 16.46 -26.33 -10.71
N GLU A 85 16.12 -26.34 -9.43
CA GLU A 85 14.97 -27.08 -8.90
C GLU A 85 13.66 -26.49 -9.42
N LEU A 86 13.51 -25.16 -9.38
CA LEU A 86 12.35 -24.47 -9.92
C LEU A 86 12.18 -24.75 -11.42
N GLY A 87 13.24 -24.65 -12.21
CA GLY A 87 13.24 -24.94 -13.64
C GLY A 87 12.88 -26.39 -13.93
N SER A 88 13.42 -27.34 -13.16
CA SER A 88 13.12 -28.77 -13.29
C SER A 88 11.66 -29.07 -12.96
N TYR A 89 11.15 -28.48 -11.88
CA TYR A 89 9.75 -28.57 -11.49
C TYR A 89 8.82 -28.01 -12.59
N LEU A 90 9.09 -26.80 -13.07
CA LEU A 90 8.32 -26.13 -14.11
C LEU A 90 8.31 -26.94 -15.40
N LYS A 91 9.48 -27.41 -15.85
CA LYS A 91 9.61 -28.25 -17.05
C LYS A 91 8.73 -29.49 -16.94
N LYS A 92 8.75 -30.19 -15.80
CA LYS A 92 7.93 -31.40 -15.61
C LYS A 92 6.44 -31.09 -15.58
N LYS A 93 6.01 -30.12 -14.75
CA LYS A 93 4.59 -29.88 -14.48
C LYS A 93 3.87 -29.21 -15.64
N VAL A 94 4.49 -28.22 -16.27
CA VAL A 94 3.89 -27.53 -17.43
C VAL A 94 3.74 -28.49 -18.60
N THR A 95 4.72 -29.37 -18.85
CA THR A 95 4.61 -30.41 -19.90
C THR A 95 3.48 -31.39 -19.63
N ILE A 96 3.24 -31.77 -18.37
CA ILE A 96 2.11 -32.63 -18.01
C ILE A 96 0.78 -31.89 -18.19
N ASP A 97 0.63 -30.70 -17.59
CA ASP A 97 -0.62 -29.95 -17.59
C ASP A 97 -1.08 -29.54 -19.00
N THR A 98 -0.13 -29.34 -19.91
CA THR A 98 -0.40 -28.91 -21.29
C THR A 98 -0.49 -30.07 -22.28
N ASN A 99 -0.47 -31.33 -21.81
CA ASN A 99 -0.42 -32.52 -22.66
C ASN A 99 0.74 -32.48 -23.67
N LYS A 100 1.95 -32.17 -23.19
CA LYS A 100 3.22 -32.07 -23.95
C LYS A 100 3.29 -30.97 -25.00
N LYS A 101 2.37 -30.01 -24.96
CA LYS A 101 2.37 -28.87 -25.90
C LYS A 101 3.31 -27.73 -25.48
N GLN A 102 3.74 -27.70 -24.22
CA GLN A 102 4.74 -26.77 -23.70
C GLN A 102 5.81 -27.51 -22.90
N THR A 103 7.05 -27.07 -23.05
CA THR A 103 8.25 -27.61 -22.43
C THR A 103 9.14 -26.44 -22.01
N PRO A 104 8.94 -25.89 -20.80
CA PRO A 104 9.80 -24.85 -20.25
C PRO A 104 11.29 -25.14 -20.42
N LYS A 105 12.07 -24.09 -20.71
CA LYS A 105 13.53 -24.17 -20.82
C LYS A 105 14.17 -23.28 -19.77
N ILE A 106 15.15 -23.82 -19.07
CA ILE A 106 16.04 -23.07 -18.18
C ILE A 106 17.40 -22.89 -18.87
N ARG A 107 17.99 -21.70 -18.75
CA ARG A 107 19.34 -21.38 -19.25
C ARG A 107 20.00 -20.31 -18.38
N ASP A 108 21.29 -20.48 -18.15
CA ASP A 108 22.17 -19.41 -17.68
C ASP A 108 22.61 -18.58 -18.89
N LEU A 109 22.56 -17.26 -18.76
CA LEU A 109 22.88 -16.31 -19.83
C LEU A 109 24.33 -15.82 -19.81
N SER A 110 25.06 -16.07 -18.74
CA SER A 110 26.45 -15.67 -18.58
C SER A 110 27.30 -16.84 -18.13
N SER A 111 28.62 -16.66 -18.17
CA SER A 111 29.58 -17.56 -17.52
C SER A 111 29.71 -17.26 -16.02
N ASP A 112 28.81 -16.47 -15.45
CA ASP A 112 28.85 -16.16 -14.04
C ASP A 112 28.39 -17.39 -13.24
N GLU A 113 29.02 -17.67 -12.11
CA GLU A 113 28.80 -18.90 -11.32
C GLU A 113 27.75 -18.72 -10.20
N GLY A 114 27.11 -17.55 -10.11
CA GLY A 114 26.10 -17.26 -9.11
C GLY A 114 24.77 -17.99 -9.36
N GLU A 115 23.98 -18.15 -8.31
CA GLU A 115 22.71 -18.87 -8.30
C GLU A 115 21.59 -18.06 -7.63
N PHE A 116 20.37 -18.17 -8.16
CA PHE A 116 19.18 -17.64 -7.48
C PHE A 116 18.60 -18.71 -6.54
N VAL A 117 18.41 -18.34 -5.28
CA VAL A 117 17.85 -19.21 -4.23
C VAL A 117 16.64 -18.52 -3.60
N PHE A 118 15.51 -19.21 -3.55
CA PHE A 118 14.33 -18.78 -2.81
C PHE A 118 14.31 -19.48 -1.44
N VAL A 119 14.10 -18.72 -0.38
CA VAL A 119 14.04 -19.25 1.00
C VAL A 119 12.57 -19.44 1.40
N LEU A 120 12.22 -20.64 1.84
CA LEU A 120 10.88 -20.99 2.33
C LEU A 120 10.83 -20.73 3.85
N SER A 121 10.28 -19.59 4.26
CA SER A 121 10.32 -19.17 5.68
C SER A 121 9.51 -20.06 6.62
N GLU A 122 10.19 -20.68 7.58
CA GLU A 122 9.86 -20.54 9.01
C GLU A 122 11.02 -19.91 9.81
N ASP A 123 12.27 -20.00 9.35
CA ASP A 123 13.45 -19.39 10.00
C ASP A 123 14.07 -18.25 9.17
N THR A 124 13.55 -17.04 9.31
CA THR A 124 14.19 -15.82 8.77
C THR A 124 15.13 -15.19 9.79
N ALA A 125 15.97 -15.99 10.46
CA ALA A 125 16.93 -15.49 11.47
C ALA A 125 18.41 -15.64 11.06
N VAL A 126 18.71 -16.16 9.87
CA VAL A 126 20.11 -16.35 9.44
C VAL A 126 20.26 -15.90 7.99
N ILE A 127 20.44 -14.59 7.81
CA ILE A 127 21.38 -13.86 6.94
C ILE A 127 20.98 -12.39 7.14
N GLU A 128 21.17 -11.86 8.35
CA GLU A 128 21.28 -10.42 8.57
C GLU A 128 22.77 -10.15 8.78
N ASP A 129 23.35 -9.37 7.88
CA ASP A 129 24.64 -8.74 8.10
C ASP A 129 24.49 -7.84 9.33
N GLU A 130 25.28 -8.11 10.37
CA GLU A 130 25.25 -7.44 11.66
C GLU A 130 25.62 -5.95 11.50
N SER A 131 24.63 -5.09 11.26
CA SER A 131 24.71 -3.73 11.76
C SER A 131 23.33 -3.11 11.99
N VAL A 132 23.16 -2.64 13.23
CA VAL A 132 22.17 -1.67 13.75
C VAL A 132 20.98 -2.25 14.54
N ASP A 133 21.26 -2.43 15.84
CA ASP A 133 20.47 -2.07 17.03
C ASP A 133 18.91 -2.10 17.04
N LYS A 134 18.42 -3.10 17.80
CA LYS A 134 17.43 -3.08 18.91
C LYS A 134 15.92 -2.88 18.67
N LYS A 135 15.21 -3.93 19.15
CA LYS A 135 13.96 -3.99 19.95
C LYS A 135 12.64 -3.58 19.28
N ASP A 136 11.75 -4.55 19.04
CA ASP A 136 10.69 -4.91 20.00
C ASP A 136 9.83 -6.10 19.54
N GLU A 137 9.65 -7.01 20.51
CA GLU A 137 8.52 -7.89 20.82
C GLU A 137 7.86 -8.84 19.78
N LEU A 138 8.00 -10.11 20.15
CA LEU A 138 7.33 -11.33 19.74
C LEU A 138 5.82 -11.30 20.05
N GLU A 139 4.95 -11.41 19.04
CA GLU A 139 3.59 -11.91 19.24
C GLU A 139 3.27 -13.10 18.30
N THR A 140 2.78 -14.14 18.96
CA THR A 140 2.53 -15.52 18.52
C THR A 140 1.65 -15.67 17.26
N LYS A 141 2.15 -16.35 16.23
CA LYS A 141 1.34 -16.84 15.09
C LYS A 141 0.77 -18.23 15.38
N LYS A 142 -0.56 -18.36 15.36
CA LYS A 142 -1.25 -19.64 15.10
C LYS A 142 -1.34 -19.87 13.58
N PRO A 143 -1.14 -21.10 13.08
CA PRO A 143 -1.34 -21.43 11.67
C PRO A 143 -2.85 -21.53 11.38
N ILE A 144 -3.34 -20.75 10.41
CA ILE A 144 -4.71 -20.87 9.92
C ILE A 144 -4.68 -21.77 8.68
N GLY A 145 -5.32 -22.94 8.84
CA GLY A 145 -5.61 -23.86 7.75
C GLY A 145 -6.51 -23.22 6.70
N VAL A 146 -6.32 -23.71 5.47
CA VAL A 146 -7.07 -23.37 4.27
C VAL A 146 -8.56 -23.67 4.47
N ASP A 147 -9.40 -22.63 4.46
CA ASP A 147 -10.83 -22.79 4.25
C ASP A 147 -11.17 -22.58 2.76
N LYS A 148 -12.07 -23.41 2.23
CA LYS A 148 -12.29 -23.61 0.79
C LYS A 148 -13.24 -22.60 0.12
N ASP A 149 -13.52 -21.47 0.78
CA ASP A 149 -14.46 -20.46 0.31
C ASP A 149 -13.80 -19.09 0.05
N GLU A 150 -12.68 -19.07 -0.69
CA GLU A 150 -12.07 -17.80 -1.12
C GLU A 150 -12.95 -17.08 -2.14
N THR A 151 -13.61 -16.02 -1.68
CA THR A 151 -14.46 -15.14 -2.49
C THR A 151 -13.62 -14.30 -3.46
N LEU A 152 -14.26 -13.69 -4.48
CA LEU A 152 -13.62 -12.82 -5.47
C LEU A 152 -12.74 -11.70 -4.86
N LEU A 153 -12.96 -11.34 -3.59
CA LEU A 153 -12.14 -10.38 -2.84
C LEU A 153 -10.69 -10.86 -2.59
N ASP A 154 -10.47 -12.17 -2.42
CA ASP A 154 -9.12 -12.68 -2.12
C ASP A 154 -8.19 -12.65 -3.34
N ARG A 155 -8.77 -12.69 -4.55
CA ARG A 155 -8.03 -12.50 -5.81
C ARG A 155 -7.67 -11.04 -6.09
N ALA A 156 -8.35 -10.08 -5.48
CA ALA A 156 -8.08 -8.65 -5.65
C ALA A 156 -6.87 -8.17 -4.83
N ARG A 157 -6.26 -9.03 -4.02
CA ARG A 157 -5.02 -8.72 -3.28
C ARG A 157 -3.85 -8.70 -4.26
N LEU A 158 -3.45 -7.52 -4.71
CA LEU A 158 -2.19 -7.28 -5.43
C LEU A 158 -1.00 -7.65 -4.52
N SER A 159 -0.67 -8.94 -4.49
CA SER A 159 0.19 -9.58 -3.49
C SER A 159 1.63 -9.07 -3.45
N GLN A 160 2.13 -8.46 -4.52
CA GLN A 160 3.48 -7.90 -4.55
C GLN A 160 3.60 -6.53 -3.88
N TRP A 161 2.55 -5.69 -3.89
CA TRP A 161 2.60 -4.38 -3.22
C TRP A 161 2.40 -4.47 -1.71
N SER A 162 1.55 -5.40 -1.24
CA SER A 162 1.33 -5.63 0.20
C SER A 162 2.57 -6.06 0.98
N LYS A 163 3.59 -6.61 0.29
CA LYS A 163 4.88 -7.01 0.88
C LYS A 163 5.89 -5.86 0.98
N ARG A 164 5.82 -4.86 0.09
CA ARG A 164 6.75 -3.73 0.06
C ARG A 164 6.41 -2.66 1.10
N TYR A 165 5.13 -2.59 1.48
CA TYR A 165 4.59 -1.62 2.41
C TYR A 165 3.83 -2.38 3.48
N SER A 166 4.60 -3.00 4.37
CA SER A 166 4.03 -3.82 5.44
C SER A 166 3.04 -2.98 6.24
N LYS A 167 1.88 -3.58 6.50
CA LYS A 167 0.71 -2.96 7.10
C LYS A 167 1.05 -2.46 8.52
N ASN A 168 1.60 -1.27 8.67
CA ASN A 168 1.70 -0.62 9.98
C ASN A 168 0.32 -0.07 10.35
N ILE A 169 -0.59 -0.95 10.75
CA ILE A 169 -2.00 -0.63 11.06
C ILE A 169 -2.10 0.45 12.16
N LYS A 170 -1.09 0.55 13.03
CA LYS A 170 -1.04 1.56 14.09
C LYS A 170 -0.90 2.99 13.54
N ASN A 171 -0.13 3.19 12.47
CA ASN A 171 0.01 4.45 11.73
C ASN A 171 0.09 4.13 10.23
N PRO A 172 -1.04 3.94 9.51
CA PRO A 172 -0.97 3.66 8.09
C PRO A 172 -0.23 4.83 7.44
N GLU A 173 0.87 4.59 6.73
CA GLU A 173 1.54 5.60 5.91
C GLU A 173 0.54 6.04 4.84
N ILE A 174 -0.22 7.12 5.09
CA ILE A 174 -1.29 7.56 4.20
C ILE A 174 -0.65 8.43 3.11
N TYR A 175 -0.11 7.82 2.04
CA TYR A 175 0.01 8.54 0.78
C TYR A 175 -1.32 8.43 0.04
N GLY A 176 -2.33 9.18 0.47
CA GLY A 176 -3.69 9.04 -0.09
C GLY A 176 -3.95 10.00 -1.25
N ILE A 177 -4.52 9.51 -2.35
CA ILE A 177 -5.18 10.34 -3.36
C ILE A 177 -6.69 10.25 -3.11
N TYR A 178 -7.37 11.39 -2.96
CA TYR A 178 -8.81 11.44 -2.76
C TYR A 178 -9.49 12.24 -3.84
N ALA A 179 -10.64 11.76 -4.31
CA ALA A 179 -11.65 12.58 -4.94
C ALA A 179 -12.52 13.19 -3.82
N VAL A 180 -12.70 14.51 -3.87
CA VAL A 180 -13.62 15.25 -3.00
C VAL A 180 -14.84 15.58 -3.83
N ILE A 181 -16.04 15.26 -3.32
CA ILE A 181 -17.30 15.44 -4.04
C ILE A 181 -18.38 15.99 -3.09
N MET A 182 -18.99 17.10 -3.49
CA MET A 182 -20.16 17.75 -2.88
C MET A 182 -21.00 18.43 -3.98
N GLU A 183 -22.20 18.88 -3.62
CA GLU A 183 -23.13 19.60 -4.51
C GLU A 183 -22.44 20.78 -5.24
N ASP A 184 -21.65 21.56 -4.50
CA ASP A 184 -21.01 22.77 -5.02
C ASP A 184 -19.47 22.71 -5.06
N THR A 185 -18.84 21.65 -4.53
CA THR A 185 -17.37 21.55 -4.46
C THR A 185 -16.90 20.20 -4.97
N GLN A 186 -15.92 20.21 -5.86
CA GLN A 186 -15.27 19.00 -6.33
C GLN A 186 -13.77 19.21 -6.46
N GLY A 187 -12.97 18.17 -6.23
CA GLY A 187 -11.53 18.32 -6.28
C GLY A 187 -10.76 17.04 -6.10
N ILE A 188 -9.44 17.19 -6.12
CA ILE A 188 -8.50 16.12 -5.84
C ILE A 188 -7.62 16.54 -4.66
N LEU A 189 -7.38 15.60 -3.77
CA LEU A 189 -6.60 15.75 -2.56
C LEU A 189 -5.41 14.79 -2.57
N PHE A 190 -4.25 15.28 -2.15
CA PHE A 190 -3.06 14.46 -1.91
C PHE A 190 -2.63 14.63 -0.46
N THR A 191 -2.54 13.53 0.26
CA THR A 191 -2.15 13.50 1.68
C THR A 191 -0.85 12.74 1.87
N THR A 192 -0.13 13.04 2.94
CA THR A 192 1.02 12.30 3.43
C THR A 192 1.06 12.35 4.95
N ASN A 193 1.67 11.35 5.59
CA ASN A 193 1.97 11.43 7.01
C ASN A 193 3.22 12.27 7.25
N LEU A 194 3.19 13.11 8.28
CA LEU A 194 4.35 13.89 8.71
C LEU A 194 5.06 13.27 9.92
N ALA A 195 4.28 12.82 10.89
CA ALA A 195 4.77 12.26 12.16
C ALA A 195 3.65 11.38 12.77
N PRO A 196 3.92 10.59 13.82
CA PRO A 196 2.86 9.86 14.51
C PRO A 196 1.69 10.77 14.90
N GLY A 197 0.49 10.45 14.42
CA GLY A 197 -0.72 11.25 14.65
C GLY A 197 -0.85 12.53 13.83
N TRP A 198 0.12 12.87 12.98
CA TRP A 198 0.09 14.07 12.13
C TRP A 198 0.13 13.72 10.65
N ALA A 199 -0.78 14.29 9.88
CA ALA A 199 -0.79 14.24 8.43
C ALA A 199 -0.81 15.65 7.84
N ALA A 200 -0.34 15.79 6.62
CA ALA A 200 -0.48 17.02 5.85
C ALA A 200 -0.87 16.71 4.42
N GLY A 201 -1.32 17.72 3.71
CA GLY A 201 -1.51 17.56 2.29
C GLY A 201 -1.89 18.82 1.55
N ILE A 202 -2.15 18.61 0.27
CA ILE A 202 -2.51 19.64 -0.68
C ILE A 202 -3.79 19.23 -1.44
N GLY A 203 -4.70 20.17 -1.61
CA GLY A 203 -5.96 20.00 -2.30
C GLY A 203 -6.07 20.97 -3.47
N PHE A 204 -6.68 20.51 -4.56
CA PHE A 204 -7.04 21.31 -5.72
C PHE A 204 -8.54 21.15 -5.94
N GLU A 205 -9.28 22.20 -5.63
CA GLU A 205 -10.73 22.16 -5.54
C GLU A 205 -11.35 23.26 -6.40
N SER A 206 -12.49 22.97 -7.02
CA SER A 206 -13.34 23.92 -7.70
C SER A 206 -14.64 24.02 -6.90
N LYS A 207 -15.06 25.25 -6.61
CA LYS A 207 -16.26 25.56 -5.85
C LYS A 207 -17.16 26.49 -6.65
N LYS A 208 -18.39 26.06 -6.89
CA LYS A 208 -19.47 26.93 -7.35
C LYS A 208 -20.04 27.67 -6.15
N SER A 209 -20.33 28.95 -6.34
CA SER A 209 -20.97 29.79 -5.34
C SER A 209 -21.74 30.90 -6.03
N SER A 210 -22.55 31.62 -5.28
CA SER A 210 -23.19 32.85 -5.73
C SER A 210 -22.95 33.93 -4.68
N LEU A 211 -22.58 35.12 -5.13
CA LEU A 211 -22.40 36.29 -4.28
C LEU A 211 -23.43 37.34 -4.67
N LEU A 212 -24.00 38.03 -3.68
CA LEU A 212 -24.89 39.15 -3.91
C LEU A 212 -24.07 40.37 -4.36
N ASN A 213 -24.40 40.94 -5.52
CA ASN A 213 -23.91 42.25 -5.90
C ASN A 213 -24.78 43.30 -5.19
N GLU A 214 -24.19 44.07 -4.27
CA GLU A 214 -24.92 45.04 -3.46
C GLU A 214 -25.48 46.20 -4.28
N SER A 215 -24.81 46.57 -5.37
CA SER A 215 -25.21 47.70 -6.22
C SER A 215 -26.44 47.37 -7.08
N THR A 216 -26.51 46.15 -7.62
CA THR A 216 -27.61 45.71 -8.48
C THR A 216 -28.67 44.93 -7.73
N GLN A 217 -28.38 44.47 -6.51
CA GLN A 217 -29.22 43.56 -5.72
C GLN A 217 -29.49 42.23 -6.44
N GLU A 218 -28.56 41.79 -7.29
CA GLU A 218 -28.64 40.54 -8.03
C GLU A 218 -27.55 39.56 -7.60
N PHE A 219 -27.87 38.26 -7.60
CA PHE A 219 -26.88 37.21 -7.34
C PHE A 219 -26.07 36.89 -8.59
N HIS A 220 -24.76 36.97 -8.47
CA HIS A 220 -23.84 36.56 -9.53
C HIS A 220 -23.22 35.21 -9.17
N SER A 221 -23.43 34.23 -10.05
CA SER A 221 -22.76 32.93 -9.92
C SER A 221 -21.28 33.09 -10.24
N ASN A 222 -20.45 32.49 -9.38
CA ASN A 222 -19.01 32.47 -9.49
C ASN A 222 -18.52 31.03 -9.33
N ASN A 223 -17.68 30.59 -10.27
CA ASN A 223 -16.89 29.38 -10.12
C ASN A 223 -15.47 29.73 -9.67
N GLY A 224 -15.18 29.46 -8.39
CA GLY A 224 -13.88 29.69 -7.80
C GLY A 224 -13.01 28.44 -7.81
N ASN A 225 -11.72 28.62 -7.99
CA ASN A 225 -10.73 27.56 -7.80
C ASN A 225 -9.94 27.82 -6.52
N MET A 226 -9.66 26.76 -5.78
CA MET A 226 -9.03 26.80 -4.47
C MET A 226 -7.87 25.82 -4.44
N ILE A 227 -6.72 26.30 -3.95
CA ILE A 227 -5.59 25.44 -3.58
C ILE A 227 -5.53 25.44 -2.06
N SER A 228 -5.60 24.26 -1.46
CA SER A 228 -5.70 24.08 -0.02
C SER A 228 -4.44 23.42 0.50
N LEU A 229 -3.82 23.99 1.52
CA LEU A 229 -2.78 23.34 2.30
C LEU A 229 -3.37 23.02 3.66
N TYR A 230 -3.27 21.78 4.13
CA TYR A 230 -3.86 21.38 5.40
C TYR A 230 -2.93 20.48 6.20
N ILE A 231 -3.15 20.51 7.51
CA ILE A 231 -2.52 19.67 8.51
C ILE A 231 -3.65 19.06 9.33
N ASN A 232 -3.60 17.74 9.48
CA ASN A 232 -4.52 16.98 10.31
C ASN A 232 -3.79 16.43 11.52
N HIS A 233 -4.47 16.40 12.65
CA HIS A 233 -4.02 15.71 13.86
C HIS A 233 -5.05 14.68 14.30
N SER A 234 -4.61 13.44 14.48
CA SER A 234 -5.45 12.35 14.97
C SER A 234 -5.88 12.62 16.41
N LEU A 235 -7.18 12.65 16.63
CA LEU A 235 -7.79 12.85 17.95
C LEU A 235 -8.20 11.53 18.57
N ILE A 236 -8.87 10.68 17.78
CA ILE A 236 -9.40 9.38 18.21
C ILE A 236 -9.16 8.38 17.10
N LYS A 237 -8.73 7.17 17.45
CA LYS A 237 -8.61 6.05 16.52
C LYS A 237 -9.21 4.80 17.15
N ILE A 238 -10.19 4.20 16.46
CA ILE A 238 -10.89 2.99 16.88
C ILE A 238 -10.87 2.04 15.68
N GLU A 239 -9.99 1.04 15.74
CA GLU A 239 -9.79 0.05 14.68
C GLU A 239 -9.54 0.71 13.30
N SER A 240 -10.50 0.62 12.38
CA SER A 240 -10.45 1.13 11.01
C SER A 240 -11.06 2.52 10.86
N ILE A 241 -11.57 3.12 11.94
CA ILE A 241 -12.16 4.45 11.99
C ILE A 241 -11.21 5.39 12.72
N TRP A 242 -11.06 6.61 12.23
CA TRP A 242 -10.34 7.66 12.91
C TRP A 242 -11.06 8.99 12.79
N ILE A 243 -10.83 9.84 13.79
CA ILE A 243 -11.30 11.21 13.86
C ILE A 243 -10.07 12.11 13.95
N GLU A 244 -10.02 13.11 13.10
CA GLU A 244 -8.95 14.08 12.97
C GLU A 244 -9.49 15.49 13.15
N GLY A 245 -8.69 16.33 13.81
CA GLY A 245 -8.84 17.78 13.72
C GLY A 245 -8.06 18.26 12.49
N THR A 246 -8.68 19.10 11.68
CA THR A 246 -8.10 19.67 10.46
C THR A 246 -7.86 21.15 10.64
N PHE A 247 -6.69 21.63 10.23
CA PHE A 247 -6.38 23.04 10.03
C PHE A 247 -5.92 23.24 8.60
N ALA A 248 -6.43 24.25 7.92
CA ALA A 248 -6.15 24.49 6.51
C ALA A 248 -5.98 25.98 6.19
N MET A 249 -5.27 26.24 5.10
CA MET A 249 -5.13 27.54 4.47
C MET A 249 -5.52 27.40 3.00
N HIS A 250 -6.54 28.14 2.59
CA HIS A 250 -7.08 28.13 1.25
C HIS A 250 -6.62 29.34 0.46
N TYR A 251 -5.94 29.11 -0.66
CA TYR A 251 -5.71 30.12 -1.69
C TYR A 251 -6.90 30.09 -2.67
N SER A 252 -7.87 30.98 -2.45
CA SER A 252 -9.16 30.98 -3.16
C SER A 252 -9.21 32.09 -4.20
N ASN A 253 -9.52 31.72 -5.44
CA ASN A 253 -9.80 32.64 -6.52
C ASN A 253 -11.30 32.81 -6.72
N PHE A 254 -11.77 34.06 -6.71
CA PHE A 254 -13.14 34.43 -7.02
C PHE A 254 -13.20 34.99 -8.45
N SER A 255 -13.87 34.28 -9.35
CA SER A 255 -14.12 34.65 -10.74
C SER A 255 -15.36 35.55 -10.85
N LEU A 256 -15.26 36.73 -10.24
CA LEU A 256 -16.16 37.86 -10.48
C LEU A 256 -15.71 38.60 -11.76
N PRO A 257 -16.40 39.65 -12.26
CA PRO A 257 -16.03 40.34 -13.50
C PRO A 257 -14.53 40.70 -13.57
N ASN A 258 -13.92 41.00 -12.41
CA ASN A 258 -12.48 40.96 -12.19
C ASN A 258 -12.12 39.82 -11.23
N LYS A 259 -10.99 39.16 -11.49
CA LYS A 259 -10.49 38.07 -10.64
C LYS A 259 -9.91 38.63 -9.34
N ILE A 260 -10.42 38.15 -8.20
CA ILE A 260 -9.86 38.45 -6.87
C ILE A 260 -9.31 37.17 -6.26
N THR A 261 -8.20 37.31 -5.53
CA THR A 261 -7.63 36.21 -4.76
C THR A 261 -7.57 36.55 -3.28
N LYS A 262 -7.93 35.59 -2.42
CA LYS A 262 -7.83 35.69 -0.96
C LYS A 262 -7.19 34.43 -0.38
N ILE A 263 -6.53 34.61 0.76
CA ILE A 263 -6.03 33.51 1.59
C ILE A 263 -6.99 33.39 2.77
N LEU A 264 -7.64 32.24 2.91
CA LEU A 264 -8.69 32.01 3.90
C LEU A 264 -8.26 30.88 4.85
N PRO A 265 -8.19 31.11 6.17
CA PRO A 265 -7.94 30.05 7.12
C PRO A 265 -9.19 29.19 7.27
N ALA A 266 -8.99 27.92 7.58
CA ALA A 266 -10.05 26.97 7.81
C ALA A 266 -9.69 26.00 8.92
N ALA A 267 -10.70 25.53 9.63
CA ALA A 267 -10.55 24.49 10.63
C ALA A 267 -11.77 23.58 10.63
N GLY A 268 -11.58 22.31 10.96
CA GLY A 268 -12.64 21.33 10.85
C GLY A 268 -12.37 20.04 11.57
N ILE A 269 -13.30 19.11 11.40
CA ILE A 269 -13.17 17.73 11.85
C ILE A 269 -13.34 16.84 10.63
N HIS A 270 -12.48 15.83 10.54
CA HIS A 270 -12.54 14.78 9.55
C HIS A 270 -12.78 13.44 10.24
N ILE A 271 -13.69 12.63 9.70
CA ILE A 271 -13.91 11.25 10.11
C ILE A 271 -13.55 10.39 8.92
N GLY A 272 -12.52 9.56 9.08
CA GLY A 272 -12.07 8.61 8.09
C GLY A 272 -12.40 7.18 8.47
N LEU A 273 -12.65 6.33 7.47
CA LEU A 273 -12.93 4.91 7.61
C LEU A 273 -12.25 4.14 6.47
N VAL A 274 -11.63 3.00 6.82
CA VAL A 274 -11.30 1.94 5.85
C VAL A 274 -12.33 0.82 6.01
N PRO A 275 -13.36 0.74 5.15
CA PRO A 275 -14.47 -0.22 5.33
C PRO A 275 -14.01 -1.67 5.13
N LEU A 276 -13.02 -1.91 4.27
CA LEU A 276 -12.48 -3.21 3.93
C LEU A 276 -10.95 -3.14 3.92
N SER A 277 -10.32 -3.33 5.09
CA SER A 277 -8.86 -3.25 5.23
C SER A 277 -8.09 -4.38 4.52
N SER A 278 -8.81 -5.31 3.89
CA SER A 278 -8.29 -6.42 3.09
C SER A 278 -8.16 -6.09 1.59
N ILE A 279 -8.82 -5.04 1.10
CA ILE A 279 -8.74 -4.60 -0.31
C ILE A 279 -7.47 -3.77 -0.52
N PHE A 280 -6.81 -3.96 -1.68
CA PHE A 280 -5.57 -3.27 -2.01
C PHE A 280 -5.62 -2.62 -3.41
N PRO A 281 -5.29 -1.32 -3.56
CA PRO A 281 -4.98 -0.37 -2.47
C PRO A 281 -6.20 -0.17 -1.54
N PRO A 282 -5.98 0.09 -0.24
CA PRO A 282 -7.07 0.32 0.69
C PRO A 282 -7.96 1.46 0.22
N LEU A 283 -9.26 1.19 0.12
CA LEU A 283 -10.25 2.23 -0.06
C LEU A 283 -10.42 2.99 1.25
N ILE A 284 -10.30 4.31 1.19
CA ILE A 284 -10.59 5.22 2.29
C ILE A 284 -11.86 5.98 1.94
N LEU A 285 -12.80 5.99 2.88
CA LEU A 285 -13.95 6.88 2.85
C LEU A 285 -13.78 7.90 3.96
N GLY A 286 -14.20 9.13 3.71
CA GLY A 286 -14.14 10.15 4.74
C GLY A 286 -15.19 11.22 4.59
N VAL A 287 -15.69 11.69 5.73
CA VAL A 287 -16.62 12.82 5.82
C VAL A 287 -15.95 13.90 6.63
N SER A 288 -15.96 15.12 6.13
CA SER A 288 -15.40 16.28 6.84
C SER A 288 -16.45 17.37 7.00
N ILE A 289 -16.31 18.17 8.04
CA ILE A 289 -16.99 19.46 8.17
C ILE A 289 -15.92 20.49 8.47
N THR A 290 -15.76 21.46 7.56
CA THR A 290 -14.76 22.52 7.67
C THR A 290 -15.45 23.87 7.77
N ALA A 291 -15.01 24.72 8.69
CA ALA A 291 -15.44 26.10 8.82
C ALA A 291 -14.38 27.02 8.21
N THR A 292 -14.81 27.95 7.34
CA THR A 292 -13.96 28.99 6.75
C THR A 292 -14.72 30.31 6.69
N PRO A 293 -14.06 31.47 6.88
CA PRO A 293 -14.64 32.75 6.51
C PRO A 293 -14.94 32.76 5.00
N TYR A 294 -16.14 33.19 4.62
CA TYR A 294 -16.55 33.31 3.22
C TYR A 294 -17.46 34.54 3.06
N PRO A 295 -17.28 35.34 2.00
CA PRO A 295 -18.12 36.51 1.76
C PRO A 295 -19.51 36.09 1.28
N LYS A 296 -20.54 36.85 1.62
CA LYS A 296 -21.90 36.68 1.09
C LYS A 296 -22.24 37.67 -0.01
N SER A 297 -21.57 38.81 -0.01
CA SER A 297 -21.79 39.88 -0.96
C SER A 297 -20.47 40.44 -1.49
N TYR A 298 -20.59 41.28 -2.50
CA TYR A 298 -19.52 42.13 -2.97
C TYR A 298 -20.08 43.45 -3.50
N ASN A 299 -19.23 44.46 -3.51
CA ASN A 299 -19.50 45.75 -4.14
C ASN A 299 -18.38 46.11 -5.12
N GLU A 300 -18.69 46.95 -6.10
CA GLU A 300 -17.70 47.48 -7.05
C GLU A 300 -17.60 48.99 -6.86
N ILE A 301 -16.46 49.43 -6.33
CA ILE A 301 -16.18 50.85 -6.04
C ILE A 301 -15.01 51.25 -6.94
N ASP A 302 -15.24 52.22 -7.83
CA ASP A 302 -14.24 52.75 -8.77
C ASP A 302 -13.52 51.65 -9.59
N GLY A 303 -14.26 50.62 -10.02
CA GLY A 303 -13.75 49.49 -10.80
C GLY A 303 -12.98 48.44 -9.99
N THR A 304 -12.88 48.63 -8.67
CA THR A 304 -12.29 47.66 -7.75
C THR A 304 -13.39 46.88 -7.04
N ILE A 305 -13.32 45.56 -7.13
CA ILE A 305 -14.26 44.70 -6.42
C ILE A 305 -13.80 44.55 -4.96
N GLN A 306 -14.73 44.78 -4.04
CA GLN A 306 -14.58 44.58 -2.61
C GLN A 306 -15.53 43.47 -2.16
N LEU A 307 -15.02 42.51 -1.38
CA LEU A 307 -15.82 41.41 -0.81
C LEU A 307 -16.30 41.83 0.57
N ASP A 308 -17.60 41.74 0.82
CA ASP A 308 -18.27 42.22 2.02
C ASP A 308 -19.15 41.10 2.64
N ASP A 309 -19.82 41.42 3.76
CA ASP A 309 -20.69 40.49 4.52
C ASP A 309 -20.04 39.13 4.80
N TRP A 310 -18.82 39.16 5.35
CA TRP A 310 -18.08 37.96 5.74
C TRP A 310 -18.75 37.22 6.88
N ASP A 311 -18.96 35.92 6.69
CA ASP A 311 -19.49 35.03 7.72
C ASP A 311 -18.71 33.71 7.74
N ILE A 312 -18.89 32.92 8.80
CA ILE A 312 -18.35 31.56 8.88
C ILE A 312 -19.26 30.65 8.05
N GLN A 313 -18.71 30.08 6.98
CA GLN A 313 -19.38 29.06 6.20
C GLN A 313 -18.89 27.67 6.62
N PHE A 314 -19.84 26.77 6.87
CA PHE A 314 -19.56 25.33 7.02
C PHE A 314 -19.60 24.65 5.66
N LEU A 315 -18.57 23.86 5.39
CA LEU A 315 -18.36 23.10 4.17
C LEU A 315 -18.30 21.62 4.55
N PRO A 316 -19.42 20.89 4.49
CA PRO A 316 -19.36 19.44 4.54
C PRO A 316 -18.61 18.95 3.29
N THR A 317 -17.81 17.89 3.40
CA THR A 317 -17.20 17.23 2.25
C THR A 317 -17.27 15.72 2.39
N LEU A 318 -17.60 15.04 1.29
CA LEU A 318 -17.38 13.60 1.15
C LEU A 318 -16.09 13.38 0.36
N SER A 319 -15.24 12.49 0.87
CA SER A 319 -13.98 12.10 0.24
C SER A 319 -13.96 10.59 0.03
N ILE A 320 -13.52 10.20 -1.16
CA ILE A 320 -13.27 8.81 -1.53
C ILE A 320 -11.83 8.76 -2.00
N GLY A 321 -10.99 8.02 -1.30
CA GLY A 321 -9.57 7.95 -1.60
C GLY A 321 -9.04 6.53 -1.66
N LEU A 322 -7.87 6.42 -2.24
CA LEU A 322 -7.08 5.21 -2.24
C LEU A 322 -5.79 5.52 -1.48
N ALA A 323 -5.48 4.71 -0.48
CA ALA A 323 -4.16 4.75 0.13
C ALA A 323 -3.15 4.17 -0.86
N ILE A 324 -2.28 5.01 -1.37
CA ILE A 324 -1.05 4.57 -2.01
C ILE A 324 -0.10 4.24 -0.86
N PRO A 325 0.40 3.00 -0.81
CA PRO A 325 1.40 2.62 0.17
C PRO A 325 2.72 3.35 -0.03
#